data_AF-A0A6L7EZT2-F1
#
_entry.id   AF-A0A6L7EZT2-F1
#
_cell.length_a   1.000
_cell.length_b   1.000
_cell.length_c   1.000
_cell.angle_alpha   90.00
_cell.angle_beta   90.00
_cell.angle_gamma   90.00
#
_symmetry.space_group_name_H-M   'P 1'
#
loop_
_entity.id
_entity.type
_entity.pdbx_description
1 polymer ?
#
loop_
_entity_poly.entity_id
_entity_poly.type
_entity_poly.pdbx_seq_one_letter_code
_entity_poly.pdbx_strand_id
1 'polypeptide(L)'
;MSLDVAQLRGLRQPDARSCGPSALVAARMLLDGRTVSRDEFGARVLALHRDVTSVAGAGLPWPRALGTPPWGAARRLAAWTGTRHRTRVNRWRHLSPEACGRAEPVLVYVGSRWLPRHVLLVAQERVYDPARGTVAPAYDGRWRTTWLVVEPTGSR
;
A
#
# COMPACT_ATOMS: atom_id res chain seq x y z
N MET A 1 7.02 18.45 -0.29
CA MET A 1 6.70 17.58 -1.44
C MET A 1 5.19 17.34 -1.40
N SER A 2 4.43 17.76 -2.42
CA SER A 2 2.98 17.51 -2.46
C SER A 2 2.74 16.17 -3.16
N LEU A 3 2.09 15.22 -2.49
CA LEU A 3 1.77 13.90 -3.04
C LEU A 3 0.45 14.00 -3.83
N ASP A 4 0.46 14.29 -5.13
CA ASP A 4 -0.80 14.33 -5.88
C ASP A 4 -1.41 12.93 -6.06
N VAL A 5 -2.25 12.50 -5.10
CA VAL A 5 -2.90 11.18 -5.13
C VAL A 5 -3.90 11.06 -6.29
N ALA A 6 -4.43 12.17 -6.81
CA ALA A 6 -5.41 12.14 -7.90
C ALA A 6 -4.83 11.54 -9.19
N GLN A 7 -3.51 11.66 -9.39
CA GLN A 7 -2.80 11.09 -10.54
C GLN A 7 -2.90 9.55 -10.63
N LEU A 8 -3.25 8.88 -9.53
CA LEU A 8 -3.37 7.42 -9.48
C LEU A 8 -4.69 6.89 -10.06
N ARG A 9 -5.65 7.77 -10.38
CA ARG A 9 -6.95 7.36 -10.93
C ARG A 9 -6.79 6.64 -12.26
N GLY A 10 -7.47 5.50 -12.40
CA GLY A 10 -7.44 4.66 -13.59
C GLY A 10 -6.23 3.73 -13.70
N LEU A 11 -5.24 3.84 -12.80
CA LEU A 11 -4.20 2.83 -12.64
C LEU A 11 -4.82 1.66 -11.88
N ARG A 12 -4.91 0.49 -12.50
CA ARG A 12 -5.51 -0.70 -11.89
C ARG A 12 -4.45 -1.78 -11.80
N GLN A 13 -4.51 -2.59 -10.75
CA GLN A 13 -3.66 -3.75 -10.63
C GLN A 13 -3.84 -4.68 -11.85
N PRO A 14 -2.74 -5.27 -12.37
CA PRO A 14 -2.79 -6.11 -13.57
C PRO A 14 -3.44 -7.48 -13.33
N ASP A 15 -3.46 -7.97 -12.09
CA ASP A 15 -4.06 -9.26 -11.74
C ASP A 15 -4.74 -9.25 -10.36
N ALA A 16 -5.40 -10.35 -9.98
CA ALA A 16 -6.14 -10.47 -8.72
C ALA A 16 -5.27 -10.54 -7.45
N ARG A 17 -3.94 -10.67 -7.57
CA ARG A 17 -3.01 -10.91 -6.44
C ARG A 17 -1.99 -9.79 -6.26
N SER A 18 -2.06 -8.74 -7.07
CA SER A 18 -1.07 -7.67 -7.14
C SER A 18 -1.54 -6.35 -6.49
N CYS A 19 -2.50 -6.38 -5.56
CA CYS A 19 -2.93 -5.18 -4.83
C CYS A 19 -1.79 -4.56 -4.00
N GLY A 20 -1.01 -5.38 -3.29
CA GLY A 20 0.14 -4.94 -2.51
C GLY A 20 1.23 -4.25 -3.33
N PRO A 21 1.75 -4.88 -4.41
CA PRO A 21 2.77 -4.25 -5.23
C PRO A 21 2.22 -3.06 -6.02
N SER A 22 0.93 -3.08 -6.39
CA SER A 22 0.27 -1.90 -6.98
C SER A 22 0.24 -0.72 -6.03
N ALA A 23 -0.08 -0.94 -4.76
CA ALA A 23 -0.06 0.10 -3.75
C ALA A 23 1.36 0.62 -3.47
N LEU A 24 2.38 -0.25 -3.52
CA LEU A 24 3.79 0.13 -3.40
C LEU A 24 4.30 0.92 -4.61
N VAL A 25 4.00 0.50 -5.85
CA VAL A 25 4.37 1.26 -7.05
C VAL A 25 3.70 2.63 -7.03
N ALA A 26 2.42 2.70 -6.66
CA ALA A 26 1.72 3.96 -6.47
C ALA A 26 2.38 4.84 -5.40
N ALA A 27 2.78 4.27 -4.25
CA ALA A 27 3.52 5.01 -3.23
C ALA A 27 4.83 5.57 -3.77
N ARG A 28 5.59 4.78 -4.56
CA ARG A 28 6.83 5.23 -5.18
C ARG A 28 6.60 6.35 -6.19
N MET A 29 5.54 6.27 -7.00
CA MET A 29 5.16 7.34 -7.92
C MET A 29 4.89 8.67 -7.19
N LEU A 30 4.17 8.62 -6.07
CA LEU A 30 3.91 9.81 -5.25
C LEU A 30 5.21 10.37 -4.65
N LEU A 31 6.09 9.49 -4.16
CA LEU A 31 7.40 9.88 -3.61
C LEU A 31 8.33 10.48 -4.68
N ASP A 32 8.26 9.99 -5.92
CA ASP A 32 9.08 10.50 -7.02
C ASP A 32 8.46 11.72 -7.71
N GLY A 33 7.17 11.99 -7.46
CA GLY A 33 6.40 13.00 -8.20
C GLY A 33 6.24 12.65 -9.69
N ARG A 34 6.20 11.35 -10.04
CA ARG A 34 6.20 10.88 -11.44
C ARG A 34 4.92 10.15 -11.80
N THR A 35 4.30 10.59 -12.88
CA THR A 35 3.23 9.85 -13.58
C THR A 35 3.83 8.84 -14.56
N VAL A 36 3.17 7.71 -14.74
CA VAL A 36 3.53 6.69 -15.74
C VAL A 36 2.29 6.25 -16.51
N SER A 37 2.48 5.62 -17.67
CA SER A 37 1.38 5.01 -18.42
C SER A 37 0.79 3.80 -17.67
N ARG A 38 -0.40 3.33 -18.07
CA ARG A 38 -1.02 2.12 -17.48
C ARG A 38 -0.17 0.87 -17.73
N ASP A 39 0.41 0.75 -18.92
CA ASP A 39 1.23 -0.41 -19.27
C ASP A 39 2.54 -0.43 -18.48
N GLU A 40 3.18 0.74 -18.35
CA GLU A 40 4.37 0.89 -17.53
C GLU A 40 4.07 0.61 -16.05
N PHE A 41 2.94 1.11 -15.54
CA PHE A 41 2.47 0.78 -14.19
C PHE A 41 2.34 -0.73 -14.01
N GLY A 42 1.64 -1.42 -14.92
CA GLY A 42 1.47 -2.86 -14.89
C GLY A 42 2.80 -3.62 -14.89
N ALA A 43 3.73 -3.23 -15.77
CA ALA A 43 5.06 -3.83 -15.84
C ALA A 43 5.86 -3.68 -14.54
N ARG A 44 5.86 -2.47 -13.96
CA ARG A 44 6.50 -2.19 -12.65
C ARG A 44 5.86 -3.00 -11.53
N VAL A 45 4.54 -3.15 -11.52
CA VAL A 45 3.81 -3.94 -10.52
C VAL A 45 4.19 -5.41 -10.58
N LEU A 46 4.23 -6.01 -11.77
CA LEU A 46 4.60 -7.42 -11.94
C LEU A 46 6.07 -7.68 -11.55
N ALA A 47 6.96 -6.75 -11.90
CA ALA A 47 8.36 -6.81 -11.48
C ALA A 47 8.50 -6.76 -9.95
N LEU A 48 7.83 -5.80 -9.31
CA LEU A 48 7.86 -5.66 -7.85
C LEU A 48 7.17 -6.82 -7.14
N HIS A 49 6.11 -7.40 -7.72
CA HIS A 49 5.42 -8.56 -7.15
C HIS A 49 6.36 -9.74 -6.97
N ARG A 50 7.13 -10.08 -8.02
CA ARG A 50 8.11 -11.18 -7.97
C ARG A 50 9.17 -10.96 -6.88
N ASP A 51 9.61 -9.72 -6.76
CA ASP A 51 10.64 -9.31 -5.81
C ASP A 51 10.15 -9.32 -4.36
N VAL A 52 9.04 -8.64 -4.05
CA VAL A 52 8.52 -8.50 -2.67
C VAL A 52 7.92 -9.79 -2.10
N THR A 53 7.52 -10.73 -2.97
CA THR A 53 6.99 -12.06 -2.56
C THR A 53 8.05 -13.17 -2.62
N SER A 54 9.27 -12.87 -3.06
CA SER A 54 10.40 -13.79 -2.97
C SER A 54 10.80 -14.04 -1.52
N VAL A 55 11.54 -15.13 -1.24
CA VAL A 55 12.02 -15.42 0.12
C VAL A 55 12.87 -14.26 0.67
N ALA A 56 13.76 -13.71 -0.15
CA ALA A 56 14.61 -12.57 0.22
C ALA A 56 13.83 -11.27 0.41
N GLY A 57 12.77 -11.05 -0.38
CA GLY A 57 11.88 -9.89 -0.26
C GLY A 57 10.95 -9.99 0.94
N ALA A 58 10.45 -11.19 1.22
CA ALA A 58 9.59 -11.49 2.35
C ALA A 58 10.37 -11.40 3.66
N GLY A 59 11.48 -12.10 3.87
CA GLY A 59 12.24 -12.03 5.15
C GLY A 59 11.58 -12.77 6.32
N LEU A 60 10.27 -12.65 6.56
CA LEU A 60 9.50 -13.50 7.48
C LEU A 60 8.48 -14.37 6.70
N PRO A 61 8.02 -15.52 7.25
CA PRO A 61 7.04 -16.39 6.60
C PRO A 61 5.70 -15.70 6.39
N TRP A 62 5.25 -15.58 5.14
CA TRP A 62 3.91 -15.08 4.78
C TRP A 62 3.26 -16.06 3.81
N PRO A 63 2.00 -16.49 4.05
CA PRO A 63 1.28 -17.31 3.11
C PRO A 63 1.17 -16.59 1.75
N ARG A 64 1.70 -17.21 0.68
CA ARG A 64 1.64 -16.64 -0.68
C ARG A 64 0.21 -16.30 -1.12
N ALA A 65 -0.78 -17.04 -0.63
CA ALA A 65 -2.20 -16.80 -0.87
C ALA A 65 -2.69 -15.42 -0.36
N LEU A 66 -2.00 -14.82 0.60
CA LEU A 66 -2.32 -13.50 1.17
C LEU A 66 -1.59 -12.36 0.44
N GLY A 67 -0.83 -12.63 -0.63
CA GLY A 67 -0.18 -11.62 -1.45
C GLY A 67 1.08 -11.04 -0.80
N THR A 68 1.19 -9.71 -0.77
CA THR A 68 2.42 -9.02 -0.32
C THR A 68 2.60 -9.06 1.20
N PRO A 69 3.75 -9.54 1.71
CA PRO A 69 4.03 -9.52 3.13
C PRO A 69 4.16 -8.08 3.67
N PRO A 70 3.54 -7.75 4.81
CA PRO A 70 3.51 -6.39 5.36
C PRO A 70 4.90 -5.88 5.77
N TRP A 71 5.78 -6.75 6.27
CA TRP A 71 7.16 -6.40 6.58
C TRP A 71 8.04 -6.24 5.33
N GLY A 72 7.75 -6.95 4.24
CA GLY A 72 8.39 -6.74 2.93
C GLY A 72 8.02 -5.38 2.36
N ALA A 73 6.75 -5.01 2.47
CA ALA A 73 6.27 -3.67 2.15
C ALA A 73 6.92 -2.59 3.04
N ALA A 74 7.00 -2.82 4.35
CA ALA A 74 7.68 -1.90 5.28
C ALA A 74 9.15 -1.67 4.91
N ARG A 75 9.88 -2.74 4.55
CA ARG A 75 11.27 -2.64 4.08
C ARG A 75 11.40 -1.77 2.82
N ARG A 76 10.46 -1.88 1.87
CA ARG A 76 10.48 -1.08 0.64
C ARG A 76 10.17 0.37 0.88
N LEU A 77 9.13 0.66 1.65
CA LEU A 77 8.83 2.03 2.04
C LEU A 77 10.01 2.64 2.80
N ALA A 78 10.65 1.89 3.71
CA ALA A 78 11.83 2.38 4.41
C ALA A 78 13.01 2.68 3.47
N ALA A 79 13.27 1.81 2.49
CA ALA A 79 14.31 2.04 1.50
C ALA A 79 14.04 3.27 0.62
N TRP A 80 12.77 3.58 0.32
CA TRP A 80 12.40 4.70 -0.57
C TRP A 80 12.25 6.04 0.14
N THR A 81 11.79 6.03 1.38
CA THR A 81 11.57 7.24 2.19
C THR A 81 12.79 7.63 3.01
N GLY A 82 13.66 6.66 3.31
CA GLY A 82 14.72 6.82 4.30
C GLY A 82 14.21 6.85 5.75
N THR A 83 12.92 6.61 5.97
CA THR A 83 12.28 6.56 7.30
C THR A 83 11.93 5.12 7.63
N ARG A 84 12.24 4.66 8.85
CA ARG A 84 11.83 3.31 9.27
C ARG A 84 10.31 3.19 9.23
N HIS A 85 9.82 2.12 8.62
CA HIS A 85 8.41 1.75 8.62
C HIS A 85 8.19 0.53 9.53
N ARG A 86 7.07 0.50 10.25
CA ARG A 86 6.64 -0.64 11.06
C ARG A 86 5.33 -1.21 10.54
N THR A 87 5.10 -2.49 10.80
CA THR A 87 3.78 -3.12 10.67
C THR A 87 3.07 -3.07 12.02
N ARG A 88 1.93 -2.38 12.10
CA ARG A 88 1.05 -2.34 13.27
C ARG A 88 -0.19 -3.19 13.02
N VAL A 89 -0.56 -4.01 14.00
CA VAL A 89 -1.83 -4.75 13.99
C VAL A 89 -2.96 -3.80 14.39
N ASN A 90 -4.00 -3.69 13.54
CA ASN A 90 -5.13 -2.78 13.75
C ASN A 90 -6.44 -3.50 14.16
N ARG A 91 -6.37 -4.81 14.50
CA ARG A 91 -7.43 -5.64 15.13
C ARG A 91 -8.87 -5.35 14.65
N TRP A 92 -9.08 -5.27 13.33
CA TRP A 92 -10.40 -5.04 12.70
C TRP A 92 -11.04 -3.69 13.00
N ARG A 93 -10.24 -2.65 13.25
CA ARG A 93 -10.74 -1.28 13.44
C ARG A 93 -10.94 -0.57 12.12
N HIS A 94 -11.62 0.58 12.17
CA HIS A 94 -11.65 1.54 11.07
C HIS A 94 -10.25 2.08 10.78
N LEU A 95 -10.08 2.60 9.56
CA LEU A 95 -8.88 3.35 9.21
C LEU A 95 -8.75 4.55 10.17
N SER A 96 -7.63 4.61 10.91
CA SER A 96 -7.45 5.64 11.93
C SER A 96 -7.09 7.00 11.31
N PRO A 97 -7.58 8.12 11.86
CA PRO A 97 -7.19 9.45 11.39
C PRO A 97 -5.67 9.68 11.35
N GLU A 98 -4.97 9.12 12.33
CA GLU A 98 -3.51 9.12 12.41
C GLU A 98 -2.81 8.51 11.20
N ALA A 99 -3.43 7.53 10.53
CA ALA A 99 -2.87 6.91 9.32
C ALA A 99 -3.12 7.81 8.09
N CYS A 100 -4.26 8.52 8.07
CA CYS A 100 -4.66 9.41 7.00
C CYS A 100 -3.86 10.73 6.97
N GLY A 101 -3.50 11.24 8.16
CA GLY A 101 -2.78 12.50 8.33
C GLY A 101 -1.26 12.39 8.21
N ARG A 102 -0.70 11.24 7.79
CA ARG A 102 0.76 11.09 7.63
C ARG A 102 1.23 11.80 6.36
N ALA A 103 2.40 12.42 6.47
CA ALA A 103 3.11 13.01 5.33
C ALA A 103 3.65 11.96 4.36
N GLU A 104 3.99 10.77 4.86
CA GLU A 104 4.49 9.65 4.07
C GLU A 104 3.37 8.66 3.73
N PRO A 105 3.46 7.95 2.59
CA PRO A 105 2.55 6.88 2.20
C PRO A 105 2.37 5.80 3.28
N VAL A 106 1.12 5.46 3.57
CA VAL A 106 0.75 4.38 4.49
C VAL A 106 0.05 3.26 3.72
N LEU A 107 0.42 2.01 3.95
CA LEU A 107 -0.30 0.86 3.38
C LEU A 107 -1.25 0.26 4.41
N VAL A 108 -2.45 -0.09 3.96
CA VAL A 108 -3.50 -0.63 4.84
C VAL A 108 -3.99 -1.94 4.28
N TYR A 109 -3.85 -2.98 5.08
CA TYR A 109 -4.34 -4.32 4.77
C TYR A 109 -5.78 -4.40 5.25
N VAL A 110 -6.72 -4.54 4.32
CA VAL A 110 -8.14 -4.72 4.58
C VAL A 110 -8.60 -6.09 4.13
N GLY A 111 -9.70 -6.57 4.68
CA GLY A 111 -10.21 -7.88 4.30
C GLY A 111 -11.53 -8.22 4.96
N SER A 112 -11.75 -9.52 5.14
CA SER A 112 -12.90 -10.03 5.87
C SER A 112 -12.58 -10.10 7.38
N ARG A 113 -13.55 -10.58 8.17
CA ARG A 113 -13.35 -10.88 9.59
C ARG A 113 -12.29 -11.96 9.85
N TRP A 114 -11.94 -12.76 8.83
CA TRP A 114 -11.07 -13.92 8.96
C TRP A 114 -9.66 -13.77 8.37
N LEU A 115 -9.49 -12.93 7.34
CA LEU A 115 -8.16 -12.69 6.77
C LEU A 115 -8.04 -11.35 6.03
N PRO A 116 -6.84 -10.76 5.96
CA PRO A 116 -6.55 -9.67 5.04
C PRO A 116 -6.61 -10.20 3.60
N ARG A 117 -7.29 -9.47 2.70
CA ARG A 117 -7.48 -9.88 1.30
C ARG A 117 -7.07 -8.81 0.30
N HIS A 118 -6.84 -7.59 0.76
CA HIS A 118 -6.66 -6.45 -0.10
C HIS A 118 -5.73 -5.42 0.56
N VAL A 119 -4.94 -4.74 -0.26
CA VAL A 119 -4.01 -3.70 0.21
C VAL A 119 -4.39 -2.38 -0.44
N LEU A 120 -4.54 -1.37 0.38
CA LEU A 120 -4.83 0.01 0.01
C LEU A 120 -3.61 0.89 0.26
N LEU A 121 -3.51 1.97 -0.50
CA LEU A 121 -2.57 3.06 -0.23
C LEU A 121 -3.35 4.24 0.37
N VAL A 122 -2.86 4.78 1.48
CA VAL A 122 -3.35 6.00 2.12
C VAL A 122 -2.27 7.07 2.04
N ALA A 123 -2.64 8.23 1.51
CA ALA A 123 -1.78 9.41 1.47
C ALA A 123 -2.66 10.66 1.41
N GLN A 124 -2.27 11.74 2.11
CA GLN A 124 -3.00 13.01 2.11
C GLN A 124 -4.52 12.86 2.32
N GLU A 125 -4.93 12.09 3.32
CA GLU A 125 -6.36 11.82 3.61
C GLU A 125 -7.18 11.17 2.48
N ARG A 126 -6.50 10.62 1.46
CA ARG A 126 -7.11 9.88 0.37
C ARG A 126 -6.65 8.43 0.39
N VAL A 127 -7.57 7.56 -0.03
CA VAL A 127 -7.33 6.14 -0.26
C VAL A 127 -7.29 5.88 -1.76
N TYR A 128 -6.23 5.25 -2.22
CA TYR A 128 -6.15 4.61 -3.52
C TYR A 128 -6.46 3.11 -3.38
N ASP A 129 -7.45 2.64 -4.16
CA ASP A 129 -7.89 1.26 -4.27
C ASP A 129 -7.39 0.65 -5.59
N PRO A 130 -6.31 -0.16 -5.58
CA PRO A 130 -5.71 -0.71 -6.79
C PRO A 130 -6.62 -1.69 -7.55
N ALA A 131 -7.57 -2.34 -6.87
CA ALA A 131 -8.47 -3.30 -7.53
C ALA A 131 -9.43 -2.59 -8.49
N ARG A 132 -9.76 -1.33 -8.21
CA ARG A 132 -10.68 -0.49 -9.00
C ARG A 132 -9.98 0.66 -9.72
N GLY A 133 -8.74 0.97 -9.36
CA GLY A 133 -8.04 2.17 -9.80
C GLY A 133 -8.73 3.46 -9.38
N THR A 134 -9.40 3.45 -8.22
CA THR A 134 -10.18 4.58 -7.72
C THR A 134 -9.44 5.28 -6.59
N VAL A 135 -9.62 6.60 -6.51
CA VAL A 135 -9.14 7.43 -5.39
C VAL A 135 -10.34 8.06 -4.69
N ALA A 136 -10.49 7.78 -3.40
CA ALA A 136 -11.61 8.23 -2.56
C ALA A 136 -11.09 8.90 -1.29
N PRO A 137 -11.92 9.72 -0.59
CA PRO A 137 -11.60 10.18 0.75
C PRO A 137 -11.39 9.00 1.71
N ALA A 138 -10.42 9.10 2.63
CA ALA A 138 -10.08 8.00 3.53
C ALA A 138 -11.15 7.71 4.59
N TYR A 139 -11.97 8.72 4.92
CA TYR A 139 -13.02 8.66 5.95
C TYR A 139 -14.41 8.34 5.39
N ASP A 140 -14.52 7.81 4.17
CA ASP A 140 -15.81 7.48 3.52
C ASP A 140 -16.54 6.27 4.17
N GLY A 141 -15.99 5.68 5.24
CA GLY A 141 -16.59 4.56 5.97
C GLY A 141 -16.57 3.23 5.21
N ARG A 142 -15.94 3.17 4.02
CA ARG A 142 -15.89 1.99 3.15
C ARG A 142 -14.93 0.92 3.67
N TRP A 143 -13.91 1.31 4.43
CA TRP A 143 -12.80 0.45 4.85
C TRP A 143 -12.93 0.06 6.33
N ARG A 144 -13.87 -0.85 6.62
CA ARG A 144 -14.31 -1.16 8.00
C ARG A 144 -13.49 -2.24 8.71
N THR A 145 -12.81 -3.11 7.97
CA THR A 145 -12.08 -4.24 8.54
C THR A 145 -10.62 -4.17 8.17
N THR A 146 -9.88 -3.33 8.90
CA THR A 146 -8.43 -3.19 8.73
C THR A 146 -7.69 -4.18 9.66
N TRP A 147 -6.72 -4.89 9.11
CA TRP A 147 -5.94 -5.90 9.81
C TRP A 147 -4.60 -5.37 10.25
N LEU A 148 -3.87 -4.79 9.29
CA LEU A 148 -2.50 -4.34 9.45
C LEU A 148 -2.35 -2.97 8.79
N VAL A 149 -1.49 -2.15 9.38
CA VAL A 149 -1.09 -0.86 8.85
C VAL A 149 0.43 -0.84 8.76
N VAL A 150 0.96 -0.53 7.59
CA VAL A 150 2.39 -0.27 7.40
C VAL A 150 2.58 1.23 7.36
N GLU A 151 3.18 1.76 8.42
CA GLU A 151 3.28 3.21 8.68
C GLU A 151 4.70 3.59 9.10
N PRO A 152 5.14 4.84 8.84
CA PRO A 152 6.41 5.34 9.34
C PRO A 152 6.43 5.32 10.88
N THR A 153 7.58 5.02 11.48
CA THR A 153 7.69 4.94 12.94
C THR A 153 7.64 6.28 13.64
N GLY A 154 7.81 7.38 12.90
CA GLY A 154 7.80 8.75 13.40
C GLY A 154 9.08 9.10 14.15
N SER A 155 10.14 9.42 13.40
CA SER A 155 11.22 10.38 13.70
C SER A 155 12.40 10.16 12.74
N ARG A 156 12.89 11.27 12.16
CA ARG A 156 14.33 11.51 12.04
C ARG A 156 14.75 12.26 13.29
#